data_AF-A0A9P5QS13-F1
#
_entry.id   AF-A0A9P5QS13-F1
#
_cell.length_a   1.000
_cell.length_b   1.000
_cell.length_c   1.000
_cell.angle_alpha   90.00
_cell.angle_beta   90.00
_cell.angle_gamma   90.00
#
_symmetry.space_group_name_H-M   'P 1'
#
loop_
_entity.id
_entity.type
_entity.pdbx_description
1 polymer ?
#
loop_
_entity_poly.entity_id
_entity_poly.type
_entity_poly.pdbx_seq_one_letter_code
_entity_poly.pdbx_strand_id
1 'polypeptide(L)'
;MNRLHVVPKDEQLKVVESIGRGEDRILIAGCGWGKSLVYSLAAVLWPDRVIVVVTPHDSVIRDQQSKKLQALGISCLSLIGNGKIGPDAMGKMARGEFNIILTTPEVILDDEVLWRIWQKDEMAKKVQAVVLDDVHCMNSWGKVTKNAYCEIAALRARAPPCPFIALSAVLPPMVLEDVRRTVYFSKGTVINVGNDRPNIRLEVRRLGNYALSKNLDFLLDFKTTIVYFESATEAVRALKYLKALAPADKKDKIAVYHSLMSEDYRQNAINSLMQGELFLLLSTEAGAGCDIDDVVRVVQFRRPDNISSLVLRFGRAAHNSKSQACGILMVSKFDTKSSDPSLEEYINTNGCRRKVLDSVFGNTASSNDNCCDNCHPVLEISHSPPNAIPKDQLPKYRVIVPTPEQKEDAKEKILEWRARALIEYRKRYRGFTAHVVLSENSVEKLANQFTKVTSLEALKSITGMEPLKEECFVELTEILMRMSEDIKAQDRKS
;
A
#
# COMPACT_ATOMS: atom_id res chain seq x y z
N MET A 1 -4.31 -6.77 -34.21
CA MET A 1 -5.12 -7.54 -33.23
C MET A 1 -4.45 -8.84 -32.80
N ASN A 2 -3.82 -9.62 -33.70
CA ASN A 2 -3.16 -10.90 -33.34
C ASN A 2 -2.02 -10.79 -32.30
N ARG A 3 -1.38 -9.63 -32.11
CA ARG A 3 -0.28 -9.45 -31.15
C ARG A 3 -0.72 -9.29 -29.68
N LEU A 4 -1.92 -8.76 -29.44
CA LEU A 4 -2.37 -8.43 -28.08
C LEU A 4 -3.27 -9.51 -27.46
N HIS A 5 -3.72 -10.48 -28.27
CA HIS A 5 -4.57 -11.60 -27.84
C HIS A 5 -5.83 -11.22 -27.04
N VAL A 6 -6.27 -9.96 -27.13
CA VAL A 6 -7.42 -9.39 -26.41
C VAL A 6 -8.26 -8.58 -27.39
N VAL A 7 -9.58 -8.72 -27.32
CA VAL A 7 -10.53 -7.89 -28.05
C VAL A 7 -10.72 -6.58 -27.28
N PRO A 8 -10.37 -5.42 -27.87
CA PRO A 8 -10.58 -4.13 -27.21
C PRO A 8 -12.06 -3.83 -27.03
N LYS A 9 -12.39 -3.13 -25.95
CA LYS A 9 -13.73 -2.57 -25.69
C LYS A 9 -13.93 -1.29 -26.49
N ASP A 10 -15.18 -0.97 -26.81
CA ASP A 10 -15.54 0.22 -27.61
C ASP A 10 -15.01 1.53 -26.99
N GLU A 11 -15.04 1.66 -25.67
CA GLU A 11 -14.51 2.85 -25.01
C GLU A 11 -12.98 2.94 -25.08
N GLN A 12 -12.26 1.81 -25.11
CA GLN A 12 -10.81 1.83 -25.36
C GLN A 12 -10.54 2.31 -26.78
N LEU A 13 -11.31 1.83 -27.77
CA LEU A 13 -11.21 2.26 -29.16
C LEU A 13 -11.49 3.75 -29.31
N LYS A 14 -12.50 4.29 -28.63
CA LYS A 14 -12.82 5.73 -28.63
C LYS A 14 -11.69 6.59 -28.06
N VAL A 15 -10.92 6.09 -27.08
CA VAL A 15 -9.75 6.81 -26.55
C VAL A 15 -8.59 6.74 -27.54
N VAL A 16 -8.33 5.56 -28.11
CA VAL A 16 -7.28 5.38 -29.12
C VAL A 16 -7.56 6.19 -30.38
N GLU A 17 -8.81 6.27 -30.83
CA GLU A 17 -9.21 7.14 -31.94
C GLU A 17 -8.91 8.61 -31.66
N SER A 18 -9.17 9.09 -30.45
CA SER A 18 -8.81 10.45 -30.03
C SER A 18 -7.30 10.69 -30.03
N ILE A 19 -6.49 9.70 -29.62
CA ILE A 19 -5.03 9.77 -29.77
C ILE A 19 -4.65 9.99 -31.24
N GLY A 20 -5.28 9.27 -32.17
CA GLY A 20 -5.03 9.41 -33.61
C GLY A 20 -5.50 10.76 -34.17
N ARG A 21 -6.56 11.34 -33.62
CA ARG A 21 -7.08 12.67 -33.99
C ARG A 21 -6.35 13.84 -33.35
N GLY A 22 -5.45 13.59 -32.41
CA GLY A 22 -4.81 14.66 -31.64
C GLY A 22 -5.75 15.30 -30.61
N GLU A 23 -6.74 14.56 -30.13
CA GLU A 23 -7.74 15.02 -29.16
C GLU A 23 -7.43 14.52 -27.75
N ASP A 24 -7.58 15.41 -26.77
CA ASP A 24 -7.49 15.05 -25.36
C ASP A 24 -8.64 14.14 -24.92
N ARG A 25 -8.37 13.25 -23.95
CA ARG A 25 -9.37 12.35 -23.38
C ARG A 25 -9.13 12.07 -21.90
N ILE A 26 -10.20 11.89 -21.14
CA ILE A 26 -10.17 11.36 -19.78
C ILE A 26 -10.96 10.05 -19.78
N LEU A 27 -10.32 8.94 -19.41
CA LEU A 27 -10.98 7.65 -19.22
C LEU A 27 -11.07 7.33 -17.72
N ILE A 28 -12.30 7.23 -17.23
CA ILE A 28 -12.60 6.77 -15.88
C ILE A 28 -13.08 5.33 -15.98
N ALA A 29 -12.26 4.39 -15.52
CA ALA A 29 -12.55 2.97 -15.61
C ALA A 29 -11.92 2.20 -14.45
N GLY A 30 -12.70 1.38 -13.74
CA GLY A 30 -12.26 0.63 -12.56
C GLY A 30 -10.97 -0.20 -12.72
N CYS A 31 -10.37 -0.60 -11.60
CA CYS A 31 -9.23 -1.54 -11.60
C CYS A 31 -9.60 -2.82 -12.38
N GLY A 32 -8.66 -3.40 -13.13
CA GLY A 32 -8.93 -4.58 -13.97
C GLY A 32 -9.72 -4.34 -15.26
N TRP A 33 -10.22 -3.13 -15.51
CA TRP A 33 -10.99 -2.86 -16.73
C TRP A 33 -10.12 -2.89 -18.02
N GLY A 34 -8.80 -2.76 -17.88
CA GLY A 34 -7.84 -2.78 -19.00
C GLY A 34 -7.43 -1.38 -19.49
N LYS A 35 -7.24 -0.41 -18.59
CA LYS A 35 -6.81 0.96 -18.97
C LYS A 35 -5.47 0.98 -19.73
N SER A 36 -4.54 0.11 -19.35
CA SER A 36 -3.22 -0.03 -20.00
C SER A 36 -3.30 -0.49 -21.45
N LEU A 37 -4.39 -1.15 -21.85
CA LEU A 37 -4.60 -1.57 -23.23
C LEU A 37 -4.73 -0.37 -24.18
N VAL A 38 -5.15 0.80 -23.69
CA VAL A 38 -5.26 2.03 -24.48
C VAL A 38 -3.90 2.42 -25.08
N TYR A 39 -2.88 2.58 -24.23
CA TYR A 39 -1.54 2.96 -24.71
C TYR A 39 -0.82 1.79 -25.39
N SER A 40 -1.11 0.54 -24.97
CA SER A 40 -0.53 -0.65 -25.62
C SER A 40 -1.06 -0.81 -27.06
N LEU A 41 -2.35 -0.59 -27.28
CA LEU A 41 -2.97 -0.64 -28.60
C LEU A 41 -2.48 0.51 -29.48
N ALA A 42 -2.41 1.73 -28.93
CA ALA A 42 -1.87 2.88 -29.64
C ALA A 42 -0.40 2.64 -30.07
N ALA A 43 0.45 2.07 -29.21
CA ALA A 43 1.83 1.73 -29.55
C ALA A 43 1.94 0.70 -30.68
N VAL A 44 1.01 -0.26 -30.73
CA VAL A 44 0.95 -1.27 -31.80
C VAL A 44 0.43 -0.68 -33.13
N LEU A 45 -0.50 0.27 -33.07
CA LEU A 45 -1.07 0.92 -34.26
C LEU A 45 -0.10 1.93 -34.89
N TRP A 46 0.72 2.58 -34.06
CA TRP A 46 1.69 3.58 -34.49
C TRP A 46 3.12 3.19 -34.07
N PRO A 47 3.70 2.15 -34.68
CA PRO A 47 5.00 1.60 -34.28
C PRO A 47 6.17 2.57 -34.48
N ASP A 48 6.02 3.60 -35.32
CA ASP A 48 7.04 4.63 -35.55
C ASP A 48 6.87 5.86 -34.63
N ARG A 49 5.94 5.79 -33.68
CA ARG A 49 5.62 6.87 -32.74
C ARG A 49 5.94 6.48 -31.31
N VAL A 50 6.02 7.50 -30.46
CA VAL A 50 6.29 7.38 -29.02
C VAL A 50 5.06 7.78 -28.21
N ILE A 51 4.69 6.95 -27.26
CA ILE A 51 3.71 7.28 -26.21
C ILE A 51 4.46 7.42 -24.89
N VAL A 52 4.30 8.57 -24.25
CA VAL A 52 4.90 8.77 -22.92
C VAL A 52 3.85 8.55 -21.87
N VAL A 53 4.10 7.62 -20.95
CA VAL A 53 3.20 7.25 -19.86
C VAL A 53 3.80 7.71 -18.54
N VAL A 54 3.15 8.68 -17.91
CA VAL A 54 3.51 9.20 -16.58
C VAL A 54 2.65 8.50 -15.54
N THR A 55 3.26 7.82 -14.58
CA THR A 55 2.56 7.02 -13.56
C THR A 55 3.16 7.25 -12.16
N PRO A 56 2.34 7.26 -11.09
CA PRO A 56 2.83 7.42 -9.72
C PRO A 56 3.40 6.13 -9.12
N HIS A 57 3.35 5.02 -9.86
CA HIS A 57 3.80 3.72 -9.38
C HIS A 57 5.28 3.70 -9.01
N ASP A 58 5.66 2.87 -8.04
CA ASP A 58 7.05 2.65 -7.65
C ASP A 58 7.85 1.92 -8.75
N SER A 59 9.17 1.85 -8.59
CA SER A 59 10.06 1.24 -9.58
C SER A 59 9.76 -0.23 -9.87
N VAL A 60 9.33 -0.98 -8.84
CA VAL A 60 8.99 -2.41 -8.94
C VAL A 60 7.77 -2.60 -9.85
N ILE A 61 6.70 -1.84 -9.62
CA ILE A 61 5.49 -1.95 -10.45
C ILE A 61 5.74 -1.43 -11.87
N ARG A 62 6.52 -0.35 -12.05
CA ARG A 62 6.87 0.13 -13.39
C ARG A 62 7.73 -0.85 -14.17
N ASP A 63 8.69 -1.52 -13.52
CA ASP A 63 9.50 -2.56 -14.16
C ASP A 63 8.64 -3.74 -14.63
N GLN A 64 7.67 -4.17 -13.80
CA GLN A 64 6.70 -5.19 -14.21
C GLN A 64 5.85 -4.76 -15.41
N GLN A 65 5.37 -3.51 -15.44
CA GLN A 65 4.65 -2.97 -16.59
C GLN A 65 5.52 -2.95 -17.84
N SER A 66 6.77 -2.51 -17.73
CA SER A 66 7.74 -2.50 -18.83
C SER A 66 7.98 -3.90 -19.39
N LYS A 67 8.19 -4.89 -18.54
CA LYS A 67 8.38 -6.29 -18.94
C LYS A 67 7.15 -6.86 -19.65
N LYS A 68 5.94 -6.54 -19.20
CA LYS A 68 4.69 -6.96 -19.88
C LYS A 68 4.59 -6.37 -21.28
N LEU A 69 4.91 -5.09 -21.45
CA LEU A 69 4.91 -4.44 -22.77
C LEU A 69 5.96 -5.07 -23.70
N GLN A 70 7.16 -5.32 -23.19
CA GLN A 70 8.23 -5.98 -23.96
C GLN A 70 7.85 -7.41 -24.38
N ALA A 71 7.16 -8.16 -23.51
CA ALA A 71 6.65 -9.50 -23.84
C ALA A 71 5.61 -9.47 -24.98
N LEU A 72 4.91 -8.35 -25.17
CA LEU A 72 3.99 -8.11 -26.30
C LEU A 72 4.72 -7.60 -27.57
N GLY A 73 6.05 -7.52 -27.54
CA GLY A 73 6.87 -6.99 -28.63
C GLY A 73 6.81 -5.47 -28.78
N ILE A 74 6.39 -4.76 -27.72
CA ILE A 74 6.35 -3.29 -27.70
C ILE A 74 7.65 -2.79 -27.04
N SER A 75 8.46 -2.01 -27.75
CA SER A 75 9.68 -1.47 -27.18
C SER A 75 9.34 -0.45 -26.09
N CYS A 76 9.81 -0.70 -24.87
CA CYS A 76 9.46 0.09 -23.70
C CYS A 76 10.73 0.45 -22.92
N LEU A 77 10.87 1.74 -22.62
CA LEU A 77 11.90 2.30 -21.74
C LEU A 77 11.24 2.74 -20.43
N SER A 78 11.69 2.22 -19.29
CA SER A 78 11.29 2.72 -17.97
C SER A 78 12.36 3.66 -17.43
N LEU A 79 12.01 4.94 -17.28
CA LEU A 79 12.86 5.94 -16.65
C LEU A 79 12.82 5.75 -15.14
N ILE A 80 14.00 5.67 -14.54
CA ILE A 80 14.19 5.57 -13.10
C ILE A 80 14.93 6.83 -12.67
N GLY A 81 14.43 7.49 -11.62
CA GLY A 81 15.13 8.63 -11.02
C GLY A 81 16.56 8.25 -10.64
N ASN A 82 17.47 9.24 -10.68
CA ASN A 82 18.91 9.14 -10.37
C ASN A 82 19.84 8.71 -11.53
N GLY A 83 19.51 9.05 -12.78
CA GLY A 83 20.51 9.05 -13.87
C GLY A 83 21.06 7.69 -14.30
N LYS A 84 20.35 6.59 -14.01
CA LYS A 84 20.74 5.21 -14.38
C LYS A 84 20.46 4.84 -15.85
N ILE A 85 20.11 5.81 -16.70
CA ILE A 85 19.89 5.53 -18.11
C ILE A 85 21.24 5.49 -18.81
N GLY A 86 21.64 4.33 -19.31
CA GLY A 86 22.88 4.19 -20.06
C GLY A 86 22.91 5.10 -21.29
N PRO A 87 24.10 5.56 -21.74
CA PRO A 87 24.23 6.43 -22.92
C PRO A 87 23.54 5.89 -24.18
N ASP A 88 23.56 4.57 -24.36
CA ASP A 88 22.87 3.91 -25.48
C ASP A 88 21.35 4.10 -25.42
N ALA A 89 20.73 3.87 -24.26
CA ALA A 89 19.29 4.05 -24.08
C ALA A 89 18.87 5.52 -24.24
N MET A 90 19.68 6.47 -23.75
CA MET A 90 19.45 7.90 -24.00
C MET A 90 19.53 8.25 -25.49
N GLY A 91 20.52 7.69 -26.21
CA GLY A 91 20.65 7.88 -27.65
C GLY A 91 19.45 7.33 -28.43
N LYS A 92 18.99 6.12 -28.10
CA LYS A 92 17.80 5.50 -28.69
C LYS A 92 16.52 6.27 -28.40
N MET A 93 16.38 6.77 -27.17
CA MET A 93 15.28 7.65 -26.79
C MET A 93 15.30 8.95 -27.59
N ALA A 94 16.46 9.58 -27.76
CA ALA A 94 16.58 10.82 -28.53
C ALA A 94 16.22 10.66 -30.02
N ARG A 95 16.42 9.46 -30.58
CA ARG A 95 16.00 9.10 -31.95
C ARG A 95 14.56 8.59 -32.02
N GLY A 96 13.85 8.50 -30.89
CA GLY A 96 12.48 7.99 -30.81
C GLY A 96 12.36 6.53 -31.27
N GLU A 97 13.23 5.65 -30.76
CA GLU A 97 13.25 4.20 -31.07
C GLU A 97 12.41 3.36 -30.08
N PHE A 98 11.86 3.99 -29.04
CA PHE A 98 10.95 3.33 -28.09
C PHE A 98 9.50 3.64 -28.43
N ASN A 99 8.64 2.63 -28.44
CA ASN A 99 7.20 2.82 -28.62
C ASN A 99 6.57 3.45 -27.37
N ILE A 100 7.02 3.04 -26.18
CA ILE A 100 6.53 3.53 -24.90
C ILE A 100 7.70 4.00 -24.03
N ILE A 101 7.53 5.16 -23.40
CA ILE A 101 8.41 5.64 -22.32
C ILE A 101 7.58 5.71 -21.05
N LEU A 102 7.89 4.86 -20.07
CA LEU A 102 7.31 4.90 -18.72
C LEU A 102 8.15 5.82 -17.84
N THR A 103 7.51 6.75 -17.13
CA THR A 103 8.19 7.67 -16.22
C THR A 103 7.31 8.05 -15.03
N THR A 104 7.86 8.76 -14.06
CA THR A 104 7.11 9.34 -12.94
C THR A 104 7.05 10.86 -13.07
N PRO A 105 6.11 11.55 -12.39
CA PRO A 105 6.06 13.01 -12.37
C PRO A 105 7.38 13.64 -11.90
N GLU A 106 8.01 13.08 -10.87
CA GLU A 106 9.27 13.59 -10.33
C GLU A 106 10.37 13.55 -11.40
N VAL A 107 10.50 12.42 -12.09
CA VAL A 107 11.55 12.23 -13.10
C VAL A 107 11.32 13.13 -14.31
N ILE A 108 10.09 13.19 -14.83
CA ILE A 108 9.82 13.96 -16.04
C ILE A 108 9.86 15.47 -15.79
N LEU A 109 9.48 15.94 -14.59
CA LEU A 109 9.47 17.37 -14.29
C LEU A 109 10.86 17.91 -13.97
N ASP A 110 11.69 17.15 -13.24
CA ASP A 110 12.98 17.65 -12.72
C ASP A 110 14.19 17.41 -13.65
N ASP A 111 14.10 16.48 -14.61
CA ASP A 111 15.26 16.10 -15.43
C ASP A 111 15.41 16.97 -16.70
N GLU A 112 16.32 17.94 -16.62
CA GLU A 112 16.64 18.84 -17.74
C GLU A 112 17.23 18.13 -18.98
N VAL A 113 17.87 16.96 -18.82
CA VAL A 113 18.36 16.17 -19.96
C VAL A 113 17.19 15.55 -20.72
N LEU A 114 16.21 15.01 -20.00
CA LEU A 114 14.97 14.51 -20.61
C LEU A 114 14.26 15.63 -21.37
N TRP A 115 14.17 16.83 -20.78
CA TRP A 115 13.55 17.97 -21.46
C TRP A 115 14.26 18.37 -22.75
N ARG A 116 15.60 18.41 -22.74
CA ARG A 116 16.38 18.68 -23.95
C ARG A 116 16.16 17.62 -25.01
N ILE A 117 16.08 16.35 -24.63
CA ILE A 117 15.80 15.25 -25.55
C ILE A 117 14.40 15.40 -26.14
N TRP A 118 13.41 15.73 -25.30
CA TRP A 118 12.03 15.90 -25.70
C TRP A 118 11.87 17.02 -26.74
N GLN A 119 12.61 18.12 -26.58
CA GLN A 119 12.57 19.27 -27.48
C GLN A 119 13.31 19.07 -28.81
N LYS A 120 14.07 17.98 -28.99
CA LYS A 120 14.72 17.70 -30.29
C LYS A 120 13.66 17.38 -31.34
N ASP A 121 13.81 17.96 -32.53
CA ASP A 121 12.90 17.75 -33.66
C ASP A 121 12.58 16.28 -33.95
N GLU A 122 13.57 15.39 -33.92
CA GLU A 122 13.39 13.94 -34.17
C GLU A 122 12.44 13.30 -33.15
N MET A 123 12.62 13.63 -31.88
CA MET A 123 11.80 13.11 -30.79
C MET A 123 10.43 13.80 -30.77
N ALA A 124 10.40 15.12 -30.81
CA ALA A 124 9.19 15.93 -30.74
C ALA A 124 8.18 15.56 -31.84
N LYS A 125 8.64 15.31 -33.07
CA LYS A 125 7.78 14.87 -34.19
C LYS A 125 7.22 13.47 -34.00
N LYS A 126 7.87 12.62 -33.19
CA LYS A 126 7.44 11.23 -32.96
C LYS A 126 6.50 11.07 -31.77
N VAL A 127 6.42 12.02 -30.85
CA VAL A 127 5.49 11.92 -29.70
C VAL A 127 4.04 11.97 -30.19
N GLN A 128 3.32 10.87 -30.00
CA GLN A 128 1.92 10.72 -30.40
C GLN A 128 0.95 11.12 -29.30
N ALA A 129 1.29 10.87 -28.04
CA ALA A 129 0.46 11.23 -26.89
C ALA A 129 1.27 11.23 -25.60
N VAL A 130 0.80 12.03 -24.64
CA VAL A 130 1.17 11.93 -23.23
C VAL A 130 0.02 11.31 -22.46
N VAL A 131 0.27 10.18 -21.83
CA VAL A 131 -0.69 9.47 -20.98
C VAL A 131 -0.35 9.77 -19.53
N LEU A 132 -1.30 10.35 -18.80
CA LEU A 132 -1.23 10.51 -17.35
C LEU A 132 -2.01 9.35 -16.73
N ASP A 133 -1.32 8.38 -16.16
CA ASP A 133 -1.92 7.22 -15.50
C ASP A 133 -2.11 7.48 -14.00
N ASP A 134 -3.21 6.99 -13.45
CA ASP A 134 -3.65 7.20 -12.07
C ASP A 134 -3.70 8.68 -11.64
N VAL A 135 -4.27 9.55 -12.50
CA VAL A 135 -4.38 11.01 -12.25
C VAL A 135 -5.12 11.42 -10.98
N HIS A 136 -5.84 10.49 -10.34
CA HIS A 136 -6.43 10.75 -9.03
C HIS A 136 -5.39 11.06 -7.94
N CYS A 137 -4.13 10.67 -8.15
CA CYS A 137 -3.01 11.01 -7.28
C CYS A 137 -2.65 12.51 -7.29
N MET A 138 -3.15 13.29 -8.24
CA MET A 138 -2.99 14.76 -8.29
C MET A 138 -3.64 15.45 -7.09
N ASN A 139 -4.75 14.90 -6.60
CA ASN A 139 -5.44 15.48 -5.46
C ASN A 139 -5.02 14.66 -4.25
N SER A 140 -4.08 15.16 -3.43
CA SER A 140 -3.52 14.41 -2.29
C SER A 140 -4.50 14.22 -1.12
N TRP A 141 -5.81 14.44 -1.32
CA TRP A 141 -6.88 14.26 -0.34
C TRP A 141 -6.50 14.67 1.09
N GLY A 142 -5.88 15.85 1.24
CA GLY A 142 -5.48 16.41 2.54
C GLY A 142 -4.10 16.00 3.10
N LYS A 143 -3.28 15.21 2.40
CA LYS A 143 -1.88 14.97 2.80
C LYS A 143 -0.97 16.13 2.33
N VAL A 144 -0.24 16.70 3.28
CA VAL A 144 0.73 17.81 3.10
C VAL A 144 1.98 17.40 2.28
N THR A 145 2.11 16.13 1.92
CA THR A 145 3.18 15.68 1.02
C THR A 145 2.92 16.23 -0.38
N LYS A 146 3.70 17.22 -0.80
CA LYS A 146 3.79 17.67 -2.19
C LYS A 146 4.09 16.46 -3.07
N ASN A 147 3.08 15.94 -3.74
CA ASN A 147 3.24 14.97 -4.81
C ASN A 147 3.63 15.75 -6.06
N ALA A 148 4.69 15.37 -6.77
CA ALA A 148 5.09 16.02 -8.02
C ALA A 148 3.97 15.98 -9.08
N TYR A 149 3.02 15.04 -8.93
CA TYR A 149 1.80 15.00 -9.74
C TYR A 149 0.94 16.28 -9.65
N CYS A 150 1.01 17.04 -8.55
CA CYS A 150 0.30 18.33 -8.46
C CYS A 150 0.82 19.36 -9.48
N GLU A 151 2.08 19.23 -9.90
CA GLU A 151 2.75 20.14 -10.84
C GLU A 151 2.73 19.59 -12.28
N ILE A 152 2.04 18.47 -12.52
CA ILE A 152 2.02 17.81 -13.83
C ILE A 152 1.44 18.69 -14.94
N ALA A 153 0.68 19.73 -14.61
CA ALA A 153 0.22 20.73 -15.56
C ALA A 153 1.38 21.40 -16.33
N ALA A 154 2.55 21.56 -15.69
CA ALA A 154 3.74 22.13 -16.29
C ALA A 154 4.26 21.29 -17.48
N LEU A 155 4.02 19.98 -17.46
CA LEU A 155 4.35 19.09 -18.58
C LEU A 155 3.63 19.53 -19.86
N ARG A 156 2.39 20.02 -19.79
CA ARG A 156 1.65 20.48 -20.99
C ARG A 156 2.31 21.70 -21.64
N ALA A 157 2.95 22.57 -20.85
CA ALA A 157 3.64 23.75 -21.38
C ALA A 157 4.98 23.41 -22.05
N ARG A 158 5.63 22.31 -21.63
CA ARG A 158 6.95 21.88 -22.16
C ARG A 158 6.85 20.78 -23.21
N ALA A 159 5.73 20.05 -23.26
CA ALA A 159 5.49 19.00 -24.22
C ALA A 159 5.28 19.57 -25.65
N PRO A 160 5.72 18.86 -26.70
CA PRO A 160 5.38 19.07 -28.09
C PRO A 160 3.87 19.04 -28.28
N PRO A 161 3.37 19.62 -29.38
CA PRO A 161 1.96 19.56 -29.74
C PRO A 161 1.48 18.11 -29.89
N CYS A 162 0.87 17.57 -28.84
CA CYS A 162 0.31 16.22 -28.80
C CYS A 162 -0.86 16.16 -27.79
N PRO A 163 -1.80 15.21 -27.97
CA PRO A 163 -2.92 15.03 -27.04
C PRO A 163 -2.45 14.48 -25.69
N PHE A 164 -3.15 14.89 -24.64
CA PHE A 164 -3.04 14.34 -23.31
C PHE A 164 -4.19 13.37 -23.04
N ILE A 165 -3.87 12.21 -22.48
CA ILE A 165 -4.83 11.17 -22.12
C ILE A 165 -4.73 10.91 -20.63
N ALA A 166 -5.77 11.23 -19.87
CA ALA A 166 -5.82 10.92 -18.45
C ALA A 166 -6.53 9.59 -18.21
N LEU A 167 -5.92 8.69 -17.45
CA LEU A 167 -6.47 7.39 -17.07
C LEU A 167 -6.61 7.34 -15.55
N SER A 168 -7.78 6.92 -15.04
CA SER A 168 -7.94 6.69 -13.61
C SER A 168 -9.00 5.66 -13.29
N ALA A 169 -8.80 4.91 -12.20
CA ALA A 169 -9.81 4.01 -11.64
C ALA A 169 -10.87 4.71 -10.80
N VAL A 170 -10.52 5.83 -10.17
CA VAL A 170 -11.43 6.59 -9.30
C VAL A 170 -11.28 8.07 -9.62
N LEU A 171 -12.38 8.74 -9.97
CA LEU A 171 -12.42 10.20 -10.13
C LEU A 171 -13.81 10.71 -9.72
N PRO A 172 -14.08 10.85 -8.41
CA PRO A 172 -15.30 11.50 -7.95
C PRO A 172 -15.49 12.88 -8.61
N PRO A 173 -16.72 13.37 -8.78
CA PRO A 173 -17.00 14.56 -9.58
C PRO A 173 -16.14 15.79 -9.23
N MET A 174 -15.89 16.04 -7.94
CA MET A 174 -15.03 17.14 -7.50
C MET A 174 -13.58 16.96 -7.97
N VAL A 175 -13.03 15.75 -7.84
CA VAL A 175 -11.65 15.45 -8.26
C VAL A 175 -11.51 15.43 -9.78
N LEU A 176 -12.53 14.96 -10.50
CA LEU A 176 -12.58 15.07 -11.95
C LEU A 176 -12.45 16.53 -12.39
N GLU A 177 -13.20 17.45 -11.77
CA GLU A 177 -13.13 18.86 -12.13
C GLU A 177 -11.78 19.49 -11.76
N ASP A 178 -11.17 19.08 -10.64
CA ASP A 178 -9.82 19.50 -10.28
C ASP A 178 -8.78 19.06 -11.31
N VAL A 179 -8.81 17.79 -11.74
CA VAL A 179 -7.92 17.27 -12.79
C VAL A 179 -8.14 18.04 -14.10
N ARG A 180 -9.40 18.27 -14.47
CA ARG A 180 -9.75 19.00 -15.70
C ARG A 180 -9.21 20.42 -15.70
N ARG A 181 -9.39 21.14 -14.60
CA ARG A 181 -8.90 22.51 -14.44
C ARG A 181 -7.38 22.57 -14.43
N THR A 182 -6.74 21.65 -13.72
CA THR A 182 -5.29 21.66 -13.53
C THR A 182 -4.55 21.33 -14.83
N VAL A 183 -5.01 20.31 -15.57
CA VAL A 183 -4.35 19.86 -16.82
C VAL A 183 -5.03 20.46 -18.07
N TYR A 184 -5.95 21.41 -17.90
CA TYR A 184 -6.64 22.12 -18.99
C TYR A 184 -7.44 21.23 -19.96
N PHE A 185 -8.13 20.21 -19.44
CA PHE A 185 -9.03 19.36 -20.24
C PHE A 185 -10.39 20.02 -20.51
N SER A 186 -10.89 19.99 -21.76
CA SER A 186 -12.22 20.51 -22.12
C SER A 186 -13.36 19.58 -21.67
N LYS A 187 -14.61 20.07 -21.55
CA LYS A 187 -15.74 19.30 -20.97
C LYS A 187 -16.09 18.02 -21.72
N GLY A 188 -15.96 18.02 -23.04
CA GLY A 188 -16.31 16.88 -23.91
C GLY A 188 -15.31 15.71 -23.90
N THR A 189 -14.23 15.77 -23.12
CA THR A 189 -13.15 14.77 -23.17
C THR A 189 -13.40 13.53 -22.30
N VAL A 190 -14.47 13.50 -21.51
CA VAL A 190 -14.68 12.46 -20.48
C VAL A 190 -15.44 11.25 -21.02
N ILE A 191 -14.82 10.08 -20.89
CA ILE A 191 -15.44 8.77 -21.05
C ILE A 191 -15.46 8.11 -19.66
N ASN A 192 -16.62 8.05 -19.04
CA ASN A 192 -16.80 7.39 -17.74
C ASN A 192 -17.55 6.07 -17.93
N VAL A 193 -16.85 4.95 -17.72
CA VAL A 193 -17.45 3.60 -17.76
C VAL A 193 -17.75 3.07 -16.36
N GLY A 194 -17.54 3.88 -15.33
CA GLY A 194 -17.71 3.51 -13.94
C GLY A 194 -16.53 2.72 -13.37
N ASN A 195 -16.57 2.53 -12.06
CA ASN A 195 -15.57 1.79 -11.30
C ASN A 195 -16.15 0.67 -10.44
N ASP A 196 -17.43 0.37 -10.59
CA ASP A 196 -18.06 -0.75 -9.90
C ASP A 196 -17.43 -2.09 -10.30
N ARG A 197 -17.34 -2.97 -9.31
CA ARG A 197 -16.81 -4.33 -9.43
C ARG A 197 -17.85 -5.26 -8.84
N PRO A 198 -18.84 -5.69 -9.64
CA PRO A 198 -19.96 -6.46 -9.13
C PRO A 198 -19.52 -7.80 -8.53
N ASN A 199 -18.39 -8.33 -8.99
CA ASN A 199 -17.73 -9.56 -8.55
C ASN A 199 -16.96 -9.45 -7.22
N ILE A 200 -16.93 -8.27 -6.57
CA ILE A 200 -16.27 -8.05 -5.28
C ILE A 200 -17.33 -7.76 -4.21
N ARG A 201 -17.65 -8.76 -3.39
CA ARG A 201 -18.57 -8.58 -2.26
C ARG A 201 -17.97 -7.64 -1.22
N LEU A 202 -18.75 -6.64 -0.79
CA LEU A 202 -18.30 -5.58 0.12
C LEU A 202 -18.71 -5.87 1.57
N GLU A 203 -17.79 -5.73 2.52
CA GLU A 203 -18.05 -5.96 3.94
C GLU A 203 -17.41 -4.90 4.84
N VAL A 204 -18.07 -4.59 5.95
CA VAL A 204 -17.48 -3.84 7.06
C VAL A 204 -17.53 -4.69 8.33
N ARG A 205 -16.36 -5.04 8.86
CA ARG A 205 -16.23 -5.82 10.09
C ARG A 205 -15.79 -4.93 11.24
N ARG A 206 -16.52 -4.98 12.35
CA ARG A 206 -16.14 -4.28 13.57
C ARG A 206 -15.03 -5.06 14.29
N LEU A 207 -13.93 -4.40 14.62
CA LEU A 207 -12.87 -4.98 15.43
C LEU A 207 -13.42 -5.37 16.81
N GLY A 208 -13.06 -6.56 17.29
CA GLY A 208 -13.40 -7.02 18.63
C GLY A 208 -12.57 -6.31 19.70
N ASN A 209 -13.00 -6.42 20.96
CA ASN A 209 -12.33 -5.80 22.12
C ASN A 209 -11.03 -6.52 22.56
N TYR A 210 -10.59 -7.53 21.81
CA TYR A 210 -9.36 -8.27 22.07
C TYR A 210 -8.16 -7.59 21.39
N ALA A 211 -6.95 -8.04 21.74
CA ALA A 211 -5.71 -7.51 21.17
C ALA A 211 -5.80 -7.39 19.65
N LEU A 212 -5.35 -6.25 19.13
CA LEU A 212 -5.46 -5.86 17.71
C LEU A 212 -5.19 -7.03 16.74
N SER A 213 -4.13 -7.79 17.02
CA SER A 213 -3.66 -8.89 16.18
C SER A 213 -4.61 -10.10 16.10
N LYS A 214 -5.39 -10.40 17.15
CA LYS A 214 -6.39 -11.47 17.13
C LYS A 214 -7.50 -11.24 16.11
N ASN A 215 -7.68 -9.99 15.65
CA ASN A 215 -8.66 -9.70 14.61
C ASN A 215 -8.24 -10.27 13.26
N LEU A 216 -6.98 -10.69 13.13
CA LEU A 216 -6.38 -11.20 11.90
C LEU A 216 -6.35 -12.73 11.84
N ASP A 217 -6.82 -13.44 12.87
CA ASP A 217 -6.75 -14.92 12.94
C ASP A 217 -7.46 -15.60 11.74
N PHE A 218 -8.52 -14.99 11.21
CA PHE A 218 -9.25 -15.50 10.04
C PHE A 218 -8.41 -15.55 8.75
N LEU A 219 -7.25 -14.88 8.73
CA LEU A 219 -6.30 -14.92 7.61
C LEU A 219 -5.44 -16.19 7.60
N LEU A 220 -5.48 -16.99 8.67
CA LEU A 220 -4.82 -18.29 8.74
C LEU A 220 -5.58 -19.38 7.96
N ASP A 221 -6.62 -19.00 7.20
CA ASP A 221 -7.18 -19.84 6.13
C ASP A 221 -6.27 -19.91 4.89
N PHE A 222 -5.20 -19.10 4.86
CA PHE A 222 -4.17 -19.02 3.82
C PHE A 222 -4.74 -18.88 2.40
N LYS A 223 -5.91 -18.24 2.27
CA LYS A 223 -6.41 -17.79 0.98
C LYS A 223 -5.60 -16.61 0.50
N THR A 224 -5.35 -16.51 -0.81
CA THR A 224 -4.63 -15.39 -1.42
C THR A 224 -5.28 -14.06 -1.05
N THR A 225 -4.62 -13.34 -0.14
CA THR A 225 -5.15 -12.15 0.51
C THR A 225 -4.11 -11.04 0.54
N ILE A 226 -4.54 -9.83 0.21
CA ILE A 226 -3.77 -8.61 0.47
C ILE A 226 -4.42 -7.87 1.63
N VAL A 227 -3.63 -7.52 2.65
CA VAL A 227 -4.08 -6.74 3.80
C VAL A 227 -3.38 -5.39 3.79
N TYR A 228 -4.14 -4.31 3.67
CA TYR A 228 -3.63 -2.96 3.68
C TYR A 228 -3.62 -2.37 5.09
N PHE A 229 -2.52 -1.71 5.44
CA PHE A 229 -2.31 -0.98 6.69
C PHE A 229 -1.91 0.47 6.38
N GLU A 230 -2.25 1.41 7.25
CA GLU A 230 -1.75 2.80 7.16
C GLU A 230 -0.35 2.97 7.77
N SER A 231 0.18 1.93 8.43
CA SER A 231 1.47 1.99 9.13
C SER A 231 2.31 0.74 8.86
N ALA A 232 3.54 0.94 8.38
CA ALA A 232 4.53 -0.14 8.20
C ALA A 232 4.78 -0.88 9.52
N THR A 233 4.85 -0.14 10.63
CA THR A 233 5.01 -0.72 11.96
C THR A 233 3.88 -1.67 12.32
N GLU A 234 2.65 -1.36 11.94
CA GLU A 234 1.51 -2.24 12.18
C GLU A 234 1.49 -3.45 11.27
N ALA A 235 1.83 -3.28 10.00
CA ALA A 235 2.00 -4.39 9.06
C ALA A 235 3.08 -5.37 9.57
N VAL A 236 4.21 -4.87 10.08
CA VAL A 236 5.27 -5.70 10.67
C VAL A 236 4.83 -6.38 11.97
N ARG A 237 4.04 -5.71 12.82
CA ARG A 237 3.46 -6.36 14.02
C ARG A 237 2.50 -7.47 13.65
N ALA A 238 1.65 -7.25 12.64
CA ALA A 238 0.75 -8.26 12.10
C ALA A 238 1.54 -9.44 11.51
N LEU A 239 2.63 -9.19 10.79
CA LEU A 239 3.53 -10.22 10.27
C LEU A 239 4.07 -11.11 11.38
N LYS A 240 4.65 -10.51 12.43
CA LYS A 240 5.21 -11.24 13.58
C LYS A 240 4.17 -12.11 14.25
N TYR A 241 2.97 -11.56 14.46
CA TYR A 241 1.87 -12.29 15.08
C TYR A 241 1.39 -13.47 14.22
N LEU A 242 1.12 -13.24 12.94
CA LEU A 242 0.60 -14.28 12.05
C LEU A 242 1.65 -15.38 11.79
N LYS A 243 2.94 -15.02 11.67
CA LYS A 243 4.03 -16.03 11.58
C LYS A 243 4.20 -16.84 12.87
N ALA A 244 3.89 -16.28 14.04
CA ALA A 244 3.96 -17.03 15.29
C ALA A 244 2.87 -18.10 15.40
N LEU A 245 1.71 -17.87 14.80
CA LEU A 245 0.57 -18.80 14.80
C LEU A 245 0.56 -19.73 13.58
N ALA A 246 1.18 -19.33 12.48
CA ALA A 246 1.21 -20.12 11.25
C ALA A 246 1.97 -21.45 11.44
N PRO A 247 1.48 -22.55 10.82
CA PRO A 247 2.25 -23.79 10.67
C PRO A 247 3.63 -23.54 10.07
N ALA A 248 4.62 -24.36 10.43
CA ALA A 248 6.02 -24.14 10.04
C ALA A 248 6.19 -24.01 8.50
N ASP A 249 5.49 -24.84 7.73
CA ASP A 249 5.48 -24.84 6.26
C ASP A 249 4.74 -23.64 5.63
N LYS A 250 3.98 -22.88 6.42
CA LYS A 250 3.22 -21.72 5.98
C LYS A 250 3.81 -20.38 6.40
N LYS A 251 4.85 -20.35 7.24
CA LYS A 251 5.46 -19.10 7.74
C LYS A 251 6.06 -18.25 6.62
N ASP A 252 6.58 -18.88 5.58
CA ASP A 252 7.17 -18.19 4.42
C ASP A 252 6.12 -17.80 3.37
N LYS A 253 4.86 -18.20 3.58
CA LYS A 253 3.70 -17.79 2.77
C LYS A 253 3.10 -16.45 3.19
N ILE A 254 3.72 -15.79 4.17
CA ILE A 254 3.31 -14.48 4.71
C ILE A 254 4.48 -13.50 4.58
N ALA A 255 4.25 -12.38 3.90
CA ALA A 255 5.24 -11.34 3.69
C ALA A 255 4.64 -9.95 3.94
N VAL A 256 5.51 -8.96 4.11
CA VAL A 256 5.14 -7.55 4.21
C VAL A 256 5.53 -6.83 2.93
N TYR A 257 4.89 -5.71 2.59
CA TYR A 257 5.26 -4.85 1.48
C TYR A 257 5.09 -3.38 1.86
N HIS A 258 6.18 -2.66 2.02
CA HIS A 258 6.15 -1.22 2.29
C HIS A 258 7.45 -0.57 1.82
N SER A 259 7.41 0.75 1.65
CA SER A 259 8.54 1.56 1.16
C SER A 259 9.86 1.41 1.93
N LEU A 260 9.83 1.05 3.21
CA LEU A 260 11.05 0.80 4.01
C LEU A 260 11.76 -0.54 3.69
N MET A 261 11.18 -1.41 2.87
CA MET A 261 11.84 -2.65 2.43
C MET A 261 12.73 -2.38 1.21
N SER A 262 13.80 -3.15 1.07
CA SER A 262 14.65 -3.09 -0.12
C SER A 262 13.85 -3.39 -1.40
N GLU A 263 14.31 -2.84 -2.52
CA GLU A 263 13.71 -3.08 -3.83
C GLU A 263 13.69 -4.57 -4.19
N ASP A 264 14.81 -5.28 -3.97
CA ASP A 264 14.90 -6.72 -4.18
C ASP A 264 13.88 -7.51 -3.36
N TYR A 265 13.69 -7.14 -2.08
CA TYR A 265 12.70 -7.79 -1.23
C TYR A 265 11.27 -7.57 -1.74
N ARG A 266 10.95 -6.32 -2.11
CA ARG A 266 9.63 -5.96 -2.67
C ARG A 266 9.36 -6.70 -3.98
N GLN A 267 10.36 -6.77 -4.86
CA GLN A 267 10.28 -7.51 -6.11
C GLN A 267 10.03 -9.00 -5.88
N ASN A 268 10.77 -9.63 -4.96
CA ASN A 268 10.58 -11.03 -4.62
C ASN A 268 9.20 -11.29 -4.02
N ALA A 269 8.72 -10.43 -3.12
CA ALA A 269 7.40 -10.58 -2.51
C ALA A 269 6.26 -10.54 -3.56
N ILE A 270 6.33 -9.62 -4.53
CA ILE A 270 5.33 -9.56 -5.61
C ILE A 270 5.48 -10.77 -6.54
N ASN A 271 6.69 -11.16 -6.93
CA ASN A 271 6.90 -12.32 -7.79
C ASN A 271 6.36 -13.61 -7.16
N SER A 272 6.64 -13.84 -5.88
CA SER A 272 6.10 -14.99 -5.14
C SER A 272 4.57 -14.93 -5.02
N LEU A 273 3.97 -13.75 -4.88
CA LEU A 273 2.51 -13.61 -4.91
C LEU A 273 1.92 -13.95 -6.29
N MET A 274 2.55 -13.48 -7.37
CA MET A 274 2.14 -13.79 -8.75
C MET A 274 2.29 -15.27 -9.09
N GLN A 275 3.27 -15.96 -8.52
CA GLN A 275 3.52 -17.39 -8.73
C GLN A 275 2.68 -18.30 -7.83
N GLY A 276 1.82 -17.73 -6.97
CA GLY A 276 1.02 -18.49 -5.99
C GLY A 276 1.86 -19.08 -4.85
N GLU A 277 3.12 -18.65 -4.70
CA GLU A 277 3.98 -19.06 -3.61
C GLU A 277 3.73 -18.28 -2.33
N LEU A 278 3.20 -17.05 -2.41
CA LEU A 278 2.80 -16.24 -1.28
C LEU A 278 1.28 -16.21 -1.17
N PHE A 279 0.71 -16.44 0.02
CA PHE A 279 -0.74 -16.38 0.24
C PHE A 279 -1.18 -15.09 0.92
N LEU A 280 -0.32 -14.49 1.72
CA LEU A 280 -0.70 -13.33 2.51
C LEU A 280 0.33 -12.22 2.37
N LEU A 281 -0.08 -11.11 1.76
CA LEU A 281 0.73 -9.91 1.60
C LEU A 281 0.19 -8.79 2.49
N LEU A 282 0.98 -8.36 3.46
CA LEU A 282 0.66 -7.26 4.38
C LEU A 282 1.28 -5.97 3.84
N SER A 283 0.50 -5.10 3.23
CA SER A 283 1.00 -3.95 2.47
C SER A 283 0.62 -2.60 3.07
N THR A 284 1.44 -1.57 2.87
CA THR A 284 1.04 -0.16 3.05
C THR A 284 0.76 0.55 1.72
N GLU A 285 1.14 -0.07 0.60
CA GLU A 285 1.18 0.56 -0.72
C GLU A 285 0.02 0.05 -1.59
N ALA A 286 -0.89 0.94 -2.01
CA ALA A 286 -2.07 0.56 -2.80
C ALA A 286 -1.75 0.00 -4.22
N GLY A 287 -0.50 0.16 -4.68
CA GLY A 287 0.01 -0.43 -5.92
C GLY A 287 0.54 -1.85 -5.76
N ALA A 288 0.72 -2.35 -4.53
CA ALA A 288 1.14 -3.73 -4.31
C ALA A 288 0.06 -4.69 -4.83
N GLY A 289 0.43 -5.58 -5.75
CA GLY A 289 -0.47 -6.58 -6.32
C GLY A 289 -1.28 -6.10 -7.53
N CYS A 290 -0.84 -5.07 -8.24
CA CYS A 290 -1.39 -4.73 -9.56
C CYS A 290 -1.34 -5.97 -10.48
N ASP A 291 -2.49 -6.31 -11.08
CA ASP A 291 -2.66 -7.41 -12.03
C ASP A 291 -2.40 -8.83 -11.49
N ILE A 292 -2.78 -9.10 -10.24
CA ILE A 292 -2.80 -10.47 -9.69
C ILE A 292 -4.24 -11.00 -9.72
N ASP A 293 -4.48 -11.96 -10.61
CA ASP A 293 -5.83 -12.47 -10.87
C ASP A 293 -6.39 -13.32 -9.70
N ASP A 294 -5.53 -13.96 -8.93
CA ASP A 294 -5.90 -14.94 -7.89
C ASP A 294 -6.15 -14.33 -6.49
N VAL A 295 -6.18 -12.99 -6.35
CA VAL A 295 -6.49 -12.36 -5.06
C VAL A 295 -7.98 -12.48 -4.75
N VAL A 296 -8.36 -13.48 -3.96
CA VAL A 296 -9.75 -13.75 -3.57
C VAL A 296 -10.25 -12.85 -2.45
N ARG A 297 -9.33 -12.16 -1.75
CA ARG A 297 -9.68 -11.31 -0.61
C ARG A 297 -8.75 -10.10 -0.53
N VAL A 298 -9.34 -8.92 -0.32
CA VAL A 298 -8.62 -7.73 0.10
C VAL A 298 -9.17 -7.26 1.42
N VAL A 299 -8.29 -6.98 2.37
CA VAL A 299 -8.65 -6.48 3.70
C VAL A 299 -8.04 -5.11 3.88
N GLN A 300 -8.85 -4.12 4.18
CA GLN A 300 -8.39 -2.83 4.67
C GLN A 300 -8.41 -2.88 6.20
N PHE A 301 -7.23 -2.84 6.82
CA PHE A 301 -7.10 -2.83 8.27
C PHE A 301 -7.13 -1.40 8.81
N ARG A 302 -8.17 -1.11 9.60
CA ARG A 302 -8.59 0.24 10.01
C ARG A 302 -9.04 1.13 8.86
N ARG A 303 -9.69 2.22 9.23
CA ARG A 303 -10.24 3.17 8.27
C ARG A 303 -9.09 3.80 7.45
N PRO A 304 -9.18 3.83 6.11
CA PRO A 304 -8.27 4.61 5.28
C PRO A 304 -8.60 6.11 5.37
N ASP A 305 -7.78 6.97 4.77
CA ASP A 305 -8.03 8.41 4.81
C ASP A 305 -9.31 8.82 4.08
N ASN A 306 -9.63 8.14 2.97
CA ASN A 306 -10.76 8.46 2.10
C ASN A 306 -11.35 7.23 1.39
N ILE A 307 -12.56 7.39 0.86
CA ILE A 307 -13.32 6.34 0.17
C ILE A 307 -12.64 5.87 -1.12
N SER A 308 -11.99 6.79 -1.84
CA SER A 308 -11.24 6.47 -3.07
C SER A 308 -10.14 5.46 -2.81
N SER A 309 -9.40 5.62 -1.71
CA SER A 309 -8.34 4.70 -1.30
C SER A 309 -8.89 3.31 -1.00
N LEU A 310 -10.06 3.24 -0.35
CA LEU A 310 -10.74 1.97 -0.08
C LEU A 310 -11.11 1.24 -1.38
N VAL A 311 -11.74 1.94 -2.33
CA VAL A 311 -12.18 1.37 -3.61
C VAL A 311 -11.00 0.92 -4.47
N LEU A 312 -9.92 1.70 -4.52
CA LEU A 312 -8.69 1.33 -5.23
C LEU A 312 -8.10 0.04 -4.69
N ARG A 313 -8.00 -0.07 -3.36
CA ARG A 313 -7.47 -1.25 -2.66
C ARG A 313 -8.37 -2.47 -2.91
N PHE A 314 -9.69 -2.33 -2.71
CA PHE A 314 -10.63 -3.42 -3.00
C PHE A 314 -10.58 -3.86 -4.46
N GLY A 315 -10.40 -2.92 -5.40
CA GLY A 315 -10.29 -3.21 -6.82
C GLY A 315 -9.10 -4.12 -7.21
N ARG A 316 -8.16 -4.39 -6.29
CA ARG A 316 -7.08 -5.38 -6.46
C ARG A 316 -7.55 -6.83 -6.28
N ALA A 317 -8.73 -7.05 -5.70
CA ALA A 317 -9.34 -8.37 -5.63
C ALA A 317 -9.91 -8.79 -6.99
N ALA A 318 -9.90 -10.08 -7.28
CA ALA A 318 -10.45 -10.73 -8.48
C ALA A 318 -10.25 -9.90 -9.76
N HIS A 319 -8.99 -9.58 -10.07
CA HIS A 319 -8.62 -8.68 -11.17
C HIS A 319 -9.27 -9.11 -12.50
N ASN A 320 -9.41 -10.42 -12.73
CA ASN A 320 -10.32 -10.98 -13.72
C ASN A 320 -11.77 -10.99 -13.22
N SER A 321 -12.66 -10.29 -13.94
CA SER A 321 -14.11 -10.17 -13.66
C SER A 321 -14.87 -11.50 -13.47
N LYS A 322 -14.30 -12.64 -13.89
CA LYS A 322 -14.93 -13.97 -13.76
C LYS A 322 -14.84 -14.56 -12.35
N SER A 323 -13.87 -14.12 -11.54
CA SER A 323 -13.67 -14.63 -10.18
C SER A 323 -14.49 -13.83 -9.18
N GLN A 324 -15.04 -14.49 -8.16
CA GLN A 324 -15.66 -13.81 -7.02
C GLN A 324 -14.63 -13.53 -5.94
N ALA A 325 -14.65 -12.33 -5.37
CA ALA A 325 -13.79 -11.95 -4.27
C ALA A 325 -14.53 -11.16 -3.20
N CYS A 326 -13.84 -10.87 -2.10
CA CYS A 326 -14.37 -10.07 -1.00
C CYS A 326 -13.43 -8.92 -0.63
N GLY A 327 -14.01 -7.72 -0.51
CA GLY A 327 -13.37 -6.53 0.06
C GLY A 327 -13.88 -6.31 1.48
N ILE A 328 -13.00 -6.40 2.47
CA ILE A 328 -13.33 -6.30 3.90
C ILE A 328 -12.71 -5.05 4.49
N LEU A 329 -13.51 -4.11 4.97
CA LEU A 329 -13.05 -2.99 5.78
C LEU A 329 -13.17 -3.36 7.26
N MET A 330 -12.04 -3.42 7.97
CA MET A 330 -12.01 -3.69 9.40
C MET A 330 -11.88 -2.38 10.16
N VAL A 331 -12.86 -2.01 10.98
CA VAL A 331 -12.90 -0.72 11.67
C VAL A 331 -13.19 -0.90 13.15
N SER A 332 -12.54 -0.08 13.99
CA SER A 332 -12.85 -0.07 15.42
C SER A 332 -14.29 0.41 15.64
N LYS A 333 -14.94 -0.07 16.70
CA LYS A 333 -16.25 0.45 17.12
C LYS A 333 -16.23 1.94 17.44
N PHE A 334 -15.05 2.47 17.79
CA PHE A 334 -14.85 3.87 18.16
C PHE A 334 -14.27 4.73 17.02
N ASP A 335 -13.84 4.12 15.92
CA ASP A 335 -13.22 4.80 14.77
C ASP A 335 -14.18 4.77 13.57
N THR A 336 -15.36 5.35 13.76
CA THR A 336 -16.43 5.41 12.75
C THR A 336 -16.58 6.80 12.13
N LYS A 337 -15.97 7.82 12.73
CA LYS A 337 -15.98 9.20 12.21
C LYS A 337 -14.86 9.38 11.21
N SER A 338 -15.15 10.03 10.10
CA SER A 338 -14.19 10.29 9.02
C SER A 338 -14.26 11.75 8.61
N SER A 339 -13.13 12.35 8.26
CA SER A 339 -13.11 13.66 7.60
C SER A 339 -13.66 13.59 6.17
N ASP A 340 -13.67 12.40 5.56
CA ASP A 340 -14.36 12.12 4.31
C ASP A 340 -15.80 11.62 4.61
N PRO A 341 -16.85 12.43 4.34
CA PRO A 341 -18.24 12.07 4.61
C PRO A 341 -18.68 10.80 3.86
N SER A 342 -18.14 10.56 2.67
CA SER A 342 -18.49 9.39 1.87
C SER A 342 -18.01 8.10 2.52
N LEU A 343 -16.83 8.15 3.15
CA LEU A 343 -16.29 7.03 3.91
C LEU A 343 -17.03 6.82 5.23
N GLU A 344 -17.42 7.90 5.91
CA GLU A 344 -18.26 7.82 7.10
C GLU A 344 -19.61 7.17 6.80
N GLU A 345 -20.28 7.60 5.73
CA GLU A 345 -21.52 7.00 5.25
C GLU A 345 -21.33 5.52 4.89
N TYR A 346 -20.28 5.18 4.13
CA TYR A 346 -19.98 3.80 3.76
C TYR A 346 -19.82 2.89 4.99
N ILE A 347 -19.20 3.39 6.07
CA ILE A 347 -18.98 2.63 7.32
C ILE A 347 -20.28 2.46 8.10
N ASN A 348 -21.12 3.50 8.16
CA ASN A 348 -22.25 3.58 9.08
C ASN A 348 -23.61 3.28 8.44
N THR A 349 -23.68 3.15 7.12
CA THR A 349 -24.94 2.86 6.43
C THR A 349 -25.53 1.51 6.86
N ASN A 350 -26.86 1.50 7.01
CA ASN A 350 -27.67 0.27 7.12
C ASN A 350 -28.23 -0.17 5.75
N GLY A 351 -28.06 0.65 4.71
CA GLY A 351 -28.45 0.34 3.34
C GLY A 351 -27.36 -0.41 2.58
N CYS A 352 -27.59 -0.67 1.29
CA CYS A 352 -26.61 -1.32 0.43
C CYS A 352 -25.30 -0.50 0.34
N ARG A 353 -24.17 -1.10 0.72
CA ARG A 353 -22.86 -0.43 0.63
C ARG A 353 -22.46 -0.09 -0.80
N ARG A 354 -22.85 -0.92 -1.76
CA ARG A 354 -22.58 -0.66 -3.19
C ARG A 354 -23.31 0.59 -3.68
N LYS A 355 -24.55 0.83 -3.23
CA LYS A 355 -25.28 2.06 -3.56
C LYS A 355 -24.57 3.32 -3.07
N VAL A 356 -23.90 3.26 -1.91
CA VAL A 356 -23.06 4.38 -1.44
C VAL A 356 -21.92 4.62 -2.43
N LEU A 357 -21.19 3.58 -2.84
CA LEU A 357 -20.13 3.72 -3.84
C LEU A 357 -20.66 4.24 -5.19
N ASP A 358 -21.79 3.72 -5.66
CA ASP A 358 -22.41 4.13 -6.92
C ASP A 358 -22.78 5.63 -6.89
N SER A 359 -23.31 6.11 -5.77
CA SER A 359 -23.61 7.54 -5.56
C SER A 359 -22.34 8.40 -5.56
N VAL A 360 -21.28 7.95 -4.90
CA VAL A 360 -20.01 8.70 -4.77
C VAL A 360 -19.29 8.82 -6.12
N PHE A 361 -19.26 7.75 -6.91
CA PHE A 361 -18.50 7.68 -8.16
C PHE A 361 -19.35 7.87 -9.42
N GLY A 362 -20.67 8.02 -9.28
CA GLY A 362 -21.60 8.15 -10.40
C GLY A 362 -21.69 6.89 -11.26
N ASN A 363 -21.60 5.71 -10.64
CA ASN A 363 -21.75 4.45 -11.36
C ASN A 363 -23.23 4.23 -11.73
N THR A 364 -23.46 3.47 -12.81
CA THR A 364 -24.77 2.90 -13.07
C THR A 364 -25.11 1.88 -12.00
N ALA A 365 -26.33 1.93 -11.46
CA ALA A 365 -26.76 1.04 -10.39
C ALA A 365 -26.58 -0.44 -10.78
N SER A 366 -25.80 -1.18 -9.99
CA SER A 366 -25.48 -2.60 -10.22
C SER A 366 -25.80 -3.49 -9.02
N SER A 367 -26.48 -2.95 -8.01
CA SER A 367 -26.78 -3.66 -6.77
C SER A 367 -27.62 -4.91 -7.02
N ASN A 368 -27.18 -6.03 -6.44
CA ASN A 368 -27.95 -7.29 -6.36
C ASN A 368 -28.07 -7.72 -4.88
N ASP A 369 -28.88 -8.75 -4.62
CA ASP A 369 -29.17 -9.17 -3.24
C ASP A 369 -27.93 -9.66 -2.46
N ASN A 370 -26.84 -10.06 -3.14
CA ASN A 370 -25.62 -10.58 -2.50
C ASN A 370 -24.41 -9.64 -2.58
N CYS A 371 -24.60 -8.37 -2.94
CA CYS A 371 -23.48 -7.46 -3.23
C CYS A 371 -22.67 -7.01 -2.00
N CYS A 372 -23.27 -7.05 -0.81
CA CYS A 372 -22.61 -6.66 0.44
C CYS A 372 -23.22 -7.36 1.67
N ASP A 373 -22.54 -7.22 2.80
CA ASP A 373 -23.00 -7.61 4.14
C ASP A 373 -24.39 -7.07 4.52
N ASN A 374 -24.72 -5.82 4.17
CA ASN A 374 -26.04 -5.24 4.48
C ASN A 374 -27.18 -5.81 3.61
N CYS A 375 -26.88 -6.24 2.38
CA CYS A 375 -27.87 -6.85 1.49
C CYS A 375 -28.09 -8.34 1.79
N HIS A 376 -27.03 -9.05 2.19
CA HIS A 376 -27.09 -10.43 2.61
C HIS A 376 -26.19 -10.66 3.83
N PRO A 377 -26.74 -10.67 5.06
CA PRO A 377 -25.92 -10.74 6.29
C PRO A 377 -25.16 -12.07 6.48
N VAL A 378 -25.62 -13.15 5.85
CA VAL A 378 -25.02 -14.48 5.97
C VAL A 378 -23.90 -14.64 4.94
N LEU A 379 -22.68 -14.87 5.43
CA LEU A 379 -21.57 -15.35 4.63
C LEU A 379 -21.77 -16.86 4.35
N GLU A 380 -22.49 -17.22 3.30
CA GLU A 380 -22.23 -18.50 2.63
C GLU A 380 -21.09 -18.31 1.62
N ILE A 381 -19.90 -18.02 2.13
CA ILE A 381 -18.72 -18.55 1.45
C ILE A 381 -18.56 -19.93 2.06
N SER A 382 -19.17 -20.95 1.44
CA SER A 382 -18.85 -22.34 1.75
C SER A 382 -17.33 -22.45 1.79
N HIS A 383 -16.77 -23.13 2.79
CA HIS A 383 -15.59 -23.99 2.73
C HIS A 383 -15.09 -24.17 4.16
N SER A 384 -15.33 -25.36 4.69
CA SER A 384 -14.87 -25.83 5.99
C SER A 384 -13.35 -25.63 6.15
N PRO A 385 -12.86 -25.12 7.28
CA PRO A 385 -11.42 -25.11 7.57
C PRO A 385 -10.93 -26.55 7.78
N PRO A 386 -9.85 -27.01 7.13
CA PRO A 386 -9.13 -28.17 7.61
C PRO A 386 -8.41 -27.75 8.91
N ASN A 387 -8.83 -28.35 10.02
CA ASN A 387 -8.20 -28.27 11.35
C ASN A 387 -8.22 -26.89 12.02
N ALA A 388 -9.39 -26.47 12.51
CA ALA A 388 -9.42 -25.54 13.64
C ALA A 388 -8.88 -26.25 14.89
N ILE A 389 -7.82 -25.72 15.49
CA ILE A 389 -7.32 -26.19 16.79
C ILE A 389 -8.40 -25.90 17.84
N PRO A 390 -8.87 -26.90 18.61
CA PRO A 390 -9.86 -26.70 19.67
C PRO A 390 -9.38 -25.64 20.67
N LYS A 391 -10.28 -24.74 21.12
CA LYS A 391 -9.97 -23.61 22.02
C LYS A 391 -9.27 -24.03 23.33
N ASP A 392 -9.48 -25.28 23.70
CA ASP A 392 -8.97 -26.03 24.82
C ASP A 392 -7.47 -26.38 24.71
N GLN A 393 -6.85 -26.22 23.53
CA GLN A 393 -5.41 -26.42 23.30
C GLN A 393 -4.61 -25.13 23.13
N LEU A 394 -5.23 -23.94 23.27
CA LEU A 394 -4.51 -22.67 23.28
C LEU A 394 -3.83 -22.45 24.64
N PRO A 395 -2.52 -22.15 24.71
CA PRO A 395 -1.87 -21.81 25.97
C PRO A 395 -2.48 -20.51 26.53
N LYS A 396 -3.10 -20.61 27.73
CA LYS A 396 -3.64 -19.45 28.45
C LYS A 396 -2.50 -18.63 29.05
N TYR A 397 -1.98 -17.66 28.31
CA TYR A 397 -1.05 -16.68 28.88
C TYR A 397 -1.82 -15.58 29.61
N ARG A 398 -1.70 -15.54 30.94
CA ARG A 398 -2.17 -14.42 31.78
C ARG A 398 -1.11 -13.31 31.72
N VAL A 399 -1.48 -12.13 31.22
CA VAL A 399 -0.58 -10.97 31.16
C VAL A 399 -0.60 -10.27 32.51
N ILE A 400 0.54 -10.27 33.21
CA ILE A 400 0.69 -9.62 34.52
C ILE A 400 1.00 -8.14 34.29
N VAL A 401 0.11 -7.28 34.79
CA VAL A 401 0.23 -5.82 34.72
C VAL A 401 0.70 -5.31 36.09
N PRO A 402 1.88 -4.64 36.19
CA PRO A 402 2.37 -4.16 37.47
C PRO A 402 1.53 -3.00 38.03
N THR A 403 1.37 -2.97 39.35
CA THR A 403 0.66 -1.90 40.09
C THR A 403 1.42 -0.58 40.03
N PRO A 404 0.78 0.57 40.34
CA PRO A 404 1.48 1.86 40.42
C PRO A 404 2.68 1.85 41.36
N GLU A 405 2.57 1.18 42.51
CA GLU A 405 3.66 1.03 43.49
C GLU A 405 4.83 0.21 42.93
N GLN A 406 4.54 -0.89 42.25
CA GLN A 406 5.56 -1.73 41.58
C GLN A 406 6.27 -1.01 40.43
N LYS A 407 5.56 -0.11 39.73
CA LYS A 407 6.17 0.73 38.69
C LYS A 407 7.11 1.78 39.27
N GLU A 408 6.76 2.35 40.41
CA GLU A 408 7.61 3.33 41.10
C GLU A 408 8.87 2.67 41.67
N ASP A 409 8.74 1.48 42.26
CA ASP A 409 9.88 0.67 42.70
C ASP A 409 10.80 0.28 41.53
N ALA A 410 10.22 -0.14 40.39
CA ALA A 410 11.00 -0.41 39.18
C ALA A 410 11.74 0.85 38.68
N LYS A 411 11.09 2.01 38.71
CA LYS A 411 11.69 3.29 38.32
C LYS A 411 12.86 3.64 39.23
N GLU A 412 12.72 3.49 40.53
CA GLU A 412 13.79 3.73 41.51
C GLU A 412 15.00 2.82 41.24
N LYS A 413 14.77 1.51 41.06
CA LYS A 413 15.83 0.54 40.74
C LYS A 413 16.56 0.84 39.44
N ILE A 414 15.84 1.29 38.41
CA ILE A 414 16.43 1.71 37.13
C ILE A 414 17.29 2.97 37.32
N LEU A 415 16.84 3.93 38.13
CA LEU A 415 17.57 5.17 38.41
C LEU A 415 18.84 4.90 39.24
N GLU A 416 18.77 4.03 40.25
CA GLU A 416 19.92 3.56 41.03
C GLU A 416 20.97 2.89 40.14
N TRP A 417 20.54 1.96 39.29
CA TRP A 417 21.41 1.31 38.31
C TRP A 417 22.05 2.33 37.36
N ARG A 418 21.27 3.26 36.81
CA ARG A 418 21.74 4.28 35.87
C ARG A 418 22.81 5.18 36.49
N ALA A 419 22.68 5.52 37.77
CA ALA A 419 23.67 6.29 38.51
C ALA A 419 25.00 5.51 38.68
N ARG A 420 24.93 4.22 39.02
CA ARG A 420 26.12 3.34 39.13
C ARG A 420 26.82 3.18 37.78
N ALA A 421 26.06 2.89 36.72
CA ALA A 421 26.59 2.75 35.37
C ALA A 421 27.27 4.06 34.91
N LEU A 422 26.67 5.23 35.18
CA LEU A 422 27.28 6.53 34.85
C LEU A 422 28.64 6.74 35.53
N ILE A 423 28.81 6.34 36.79
CA ILE A 423 30.09 6.43 37.51
C ILE A 423 31.15 5.56 36.83
N GLU A 424 30.78 4.37 36.37
CA GLU A 424 31.68 3.49 35.61
C GLU A 424 32.09 4.10 34.27
N TYR A 425 31.15 4.68 33.52
CA TYR A 425 31.41 5.33 32.24
C TYR A 425 32.27 6.59 32.36
N ARG A 426 32.10 7.38 33.42
CA ARG A 426 32.88 8.62 33.66
C ARG A 426 34.39 8.37 33.82
N LYS A 427 34.81 7.15 34.20
CA LYS A 427 36.23 6.77 34.25
C LYS A 427 36.89 6.79 32.87
N ARG A 428 36.13 6.54 31.80
CA ARG A 428 36.63 6.41 30.42
C ARG A 428 36.18 7.55 29.50
N TYR A 429 35.07 8.21 29.81
CA TYR A 429 34.47 9.25 28.99
C TYR A 429 34.04 10.44 29.86
N ARG A 430 34.95 11.40 30.10
CA ARG A 430 34.62 12.65 30.81
C ARG A 430 33.64 13.48 29.96
N GLY A 431 32.53 13.94 30.56
CA GLY A 431 31.58 14.88 29.93
C GLY A 431 30.18 14.32 29.63
N PHE A 432 29.95 13.01 29.79
CA PHE A 432 28.64 12.40 29.54
C PHE A 432 27.67 12.54 30.73
N THR A 433 26.38 12.70 30.42
CA THR A 433 25.27 12.76 31.39
C THR A 433 24.55 11.41 31.46
N ALA A 434 23.72 11.22 32.50
CA ALA A 434 22.93 9.99 32.70
C ALA A 434 22.05 9.63 31.50
N HIS A 435 21.68 10.63 30.68
CA HIS A 435 20.86 10.45 29.48
C HIS A 435 21.50 9.50 28.45
N VAL A 436 22.82 9.50 28.36
CA VAL A 436 23.55 8.66 27.40
C VAL A 436 23.64 7.20 27.85
N VAL A 437 23.52 6.95 29.15
CA VAL A 437 23.39 5.59 29.69
C VAL A 437 21.97 5.07 29.45
N LEU A 438 20.96 5.87 29.80
CA LEU A 438 19.56 5.55 29.58
C LEU A 438 18.71 6.84 29.65
N SER A 439 17.99 7.14 28.57
CA SER A 439 17.15 8.35 28.50
C SER A 439 16.00 8.31 29.51
N GLU A 440 15.50 9.47 29.96
CA GLU A 440 14.33 9.55 30.86
C GLU A 440 13.10 8.84 30.28
N ASN A 441 12.88 8.96 28.97
CA ASN A 441 11.79 8.25 28.28
C ASN A 441 11.98 6.73 28.33
N SER A 442 13.22 6.24 28.27
CA SER A 442 13.54 4.82 28.38
C SER A 442 13.36 4.31 29.81
N VAL A 443 13.68 5.13 30.82
CA VAL A 443 13.40 4.84 32.24
C VAL A 443 11.90 4.66 32.45
N GLU A 444 11.08 5.59 31.97
CA GLU A 444 9.62 5.53 32.08
C GLU A 444 9.02 4.33 31.34
N LYS A 445 9.51 4.02 30.14
CA LYS A 445 9.06 2.84 29.37
C LYS A 445 9.40 1.54 30.08
N LEU A 446 10.59 1.42 30.64
CA LEU A 446 11.02 0.23 31.37
C LEU A 446 10.26 0.09 32.69
N ALA A 447 10.09 1.16 33.47
CA ALA A 447 9.29 1.14 34.69
C ALA A 447 7.83 0.70 34.42
N ASN A 448 7.26 1.09 33.28
CA ASN A 448 5.91 0.69 32.90
C ASN A 448 5.80 -0.72 32.29
N GLN A 449 6.91 -1.32 31.86
CA GLN A 449 6.91 -2.55 31.06
C GLN A 449 7.92 -3.60 31.52
N PHE A 450 8.53 -3.46 32.71
CA PHE A 450 9.59 -4.36 33.18
C PHE A 450 9.14 -5.82 33.28
N THR A 451 7.85 -6.10 33.49
CA THR A 451 7.31 -7.47 33.47
C THR A 451 7.47 -8.17 32.11
N LYS A 452 7.69 -7.42 31.03
CA LYS A 452 7.98 -7.91 29.68
C LYS A 452 9.48 -8.07 29.38
N VAL A 453 10.36 -7.62 30.28
CA VAL A 453 11.81 -7.81 30.13
C VAL A 453 12.12 -9.26 30.52
N THR A 454 12.32 -10.10 29.51
CA THR A 454 12.66 -11.53 29.67
C THR A 454 14.02 -11.90 29.08
N SER A 455 14.63 -10.96 28.36
CA SER A 455 15.96 -11.09 27.78
C SER A 455 16.51 -9.69 27.47
N LEU A 456 17.80 -9.65 27.13
CA LEU A 456 18.47 -8.44 26.70
C LEU A 456 17.82 -7.84 25.44
N GLU A 457 17.38 -8.68 24.49
CA GLU A 457 16.68 -8.25 23.28
C GLU A 457 15.31 -7.63 23.59
N ALA A 458 14.59 -8.15 24.59
CA ALA A 458 13.34 -7.57 25.05
C ALA A 458 13.58 -6.18 25.65
N LEU A 459 14.65 -6.00 26.43
CA LEU A 459 15.04 -4.71 26.98
C LEU A 459 15.39 -3.71 25.86
N LYS A 460 16.25 -4.10 24.90
CA LYS A 460 16.61 -3.28 23.73
C LYS A 460 15.38 -2.90 22.91
N SER A 461 14.42 -3.82 22.74
CA SER A 461 13.16 -3.54 22.02
C SER A 461 12.25 -2.56 22.77
N ILE A 462 12.27 -2.51 24.10
CA ILE A 462 11.44 -1.60 24.91
C ILE A 462 12.05 -0.20 24.92
N THR A 463 13.38 -0.10 25.07
CA THR A 463 14.09 1.18 25.11
C THR A 463 14.29 1.78 23.72
N GLY A 464 14.42 0.94 22.68
CA GLY A 464 14.82 1.36 21.33
C GLY A 464 16.26 1.87 21.28
N MET A 465 17.08 1.49 22.26
CA MET A 465 18.47 1.93 22.41
C MET A 465 19.41 0.74 22.31
N GLU A 466 20.54 0.92 21.61
CA GLU A 466 21.70 0.03 21.78
C GLU A 466 22.58 0.54 22.90
N PRO A 467 23.06 -0.35 23.80
CA PRO A 467 23.89 0.06 24.91
C PRO A 467 25.31 0.39 24.46
N LEU A 468 25.93 1.36 25.13
CA LEU A 468 27.35 1.65 24.95
C LEU A 468 28.26 0.48 25.38
N LYS A 469 27.81 -0.32 26.35
CA LYS A 469 28.37 -1.62 26.69
C LYS A 469 27.26 -2.61 26.98
N GLU A 470 27.33 -3.76 26.34
CA GLU A 470 26.34 -4.83 26.49
C GLU A 470 26.22 -5.34 27.93
N GLU A 471 27.34 -5.46 28.62
CA GLU A 471 27.46 -5.88 30.03
C GLU A 471 26.55 -5.07 30.99
N CYS A 472 26.43 -3.76 30.76
CA CYS A 472 25.60 -2.90 31.61
C CYS A 472 24.10 -3.17 31.39
N PHE A 473 23.68 -3.41 30.15
CA PHE A 473 22.29 -3.76 29.87
C PHE A 473 21.96 -5.20 30.30
N VAL A 474 22.94 -6.10 30.35
CA VAL A 474 22.77 -7.43 30.96
C VAL A 474 22.44 -7.28 32.45
N GLU A 475 23.20 -6.47 33.19
CA GLU A 475 22.91 -6.19 34.61
C GLU A 475 21.51 -5.59 34.81
N LEU A 476 21.12 -4.60 33.99
CA LEU A 476 19.77 -4.02 34.06
C LEU A 476 18.68 -5.05 33.73
N THR A 477 18.94 -5.93 32.75
CA THR A 477 18.02 -7.00 32.38
C THR A 477 17.78 -7.95 33.55
N GLU A 478 18.85 -8.35 34.26
CA GLU A 478 18.76 -9.22 35.43
C GLU A 478 17.95 -8.58 36.58
N ILE A 479 18.17 -7.28 36.84
CA ILE A 479 17.41 -6.54 37.85
C ILE A 479 15.91 -6.59 37.53
N LEU A 480 15.53 -6.24 36.30
CA LEU A 480 14.13 -6.19 35.88
C LEU A 480 13.48 -7.58 35.79
N MET A 481 14.26 -8.61 35.44
CA MET A 481 13.79 -10.00 35.45
C MET A 481 13.49 -10.49 36.87
N ARG A 482 14.37 -10.21 37.85
CA ARG A 482 14.10 -10.57 39.26
C ARG A 482 12.84 -9.89 39.79
N MET A 483 12.66 -8.60 39.52
CA MET A 483 11.44 -7.88 39.89
C MET A 483 10.19 -8.50 39.23
N SER A 484 10.29 -8.92 37.97
CA SER A 484 9.21 -9.62 37.26
C SER A 484 8.89 -10.98 37.89
N GLU A 485 9.91 -11.71 38.36
CA GLU A 485 9.76 -12.99 39.05
C GLU A 485 9.13 -12.84 40.45
N ASP A 486 9.51 -11.82 41.21
CA ASP A 486 8.94 -11.53 42.53
C ASP A 486 7.43 -11.22 42.43
N ILE A 487 7.02 -10.46 41.41
CA ILE A 487 5.60 -10.18 41.15
C ILE A 487 4.87 -11.46 40.75
N LYS A 488 5.48 -12.30 39.90
CA LYS A 488 4.91 -13.61 39.52
C LYS A 488 4.79 -14.55 40.72
N ALA A 489 5.69 -14.46 41.69
CA ALA A 489 5.65 -15.26 42.91
C ALA A 489 4.59 -14.76 43.91
N GLN A 490 4.39 -13.45 44.01
CA GLN A 490 3.32 -12.84 44.81
C GLN A 490 1.94 -13.14 44.22
N ASP A 491 1.76 -13.02 42.90
CA ASP A 491 0.50 -13.32 42.18
C ASP A 491 0.10 -14.82 42.26
N ARG A 492 1.06 -15.72 42.50
CA ARG A 492 0.79 -17.16 42.70
C ARG A 492 0.34 -17.50 44.13
N LYS A 493 0.53 -16.60 45.10
CA LYS A 493 0.17 -16.79 46.52
C LYS A 493 -1.17 -16.14 46.89
N SER A 494 -1.64 -15.20 46.08
CA SER A 494 -2.96 -14.55 46.12
C SER A 494 -3.95 -15.24 45.19
#